data_AF-A0A645J377-F1
#
_entry.id   AF-A0A645J377-F1
#
_cell.length_a   1.000
_cell.length_b   1.000
_cell.length_c   1.000
_cell.angle_alpha   90.00
_cell.angle_beta   90.00
_cell.angle_gamma   90.00
#
_symmetry.space_group_name_H-M   'P 1'
#
loop_
_entity.id
_entity.type
_entity.pdbx_description
1 polymer ?
#
loop_
_entity_poly.entity_id
_entity_poly.type
_entity_poly.pdbx_seq_one_letter_code
_entity_poly.pdbx_strand_id
1 'polypeptide(L)' 'MAELNYIHPFREGNGRATREFMRLLFLRNGYKVDWSAVPVDNLLQAMVDSIYETAQLEDVLDNCLQKADE' A
#
# COMPACT_ATOMS: atom_id res chain seq x y z
N MET A 1 -5.61 -1.20 -3.07
CA MET A 1 -4.59 -0.16 -3.26
C MET A 1 -4.33 0.10 -4.74
N ALA A 2 -4.25 -0.95 -5.58
CA ALA A 2 -4.07 -0.86 -7.03
C ALA A 2 -4.98 0.17 -7.74
N GLU A 3 -6.31 0.06 -7.54
CA GLU A 3 -7.30 0.98 -8.13
C GLU A 3 -7.02 2.46 -7.81
N LEU A 4 -6.71 2.77 -6.54
CA LEU A 4 -6.40 4.14 -6.11
C LEU A 4 -5.10 4.66 -6.74
N ASN A 5 -4.13 3.77 -6.94
CA ASN A 5 -2.90 4.12 -7.64
C ASN A 5 -3.19 4.40 -9.13
N TYR A 6 -4.02 3.58 -9.78
CA TYR A 6 -4.36 3.75 -11.20
C TYR A 6 -5.11 5.05 -11.50
N ILE A 7 -6.12 5.41 -10.70
CA ILE A 7 -6.96 6.58 -10.98
C ILE A 7 -6.26 7.93 -10.74
N HIS A 8 -5.14 7.95 -10.00
CA HIS A 8 -4.33 9.16 -9.71
C HIS A 8 -5.16 10.44 -9.49
N PRO A 9 -5.96 10.53 -8.40
CA PRO A 9 -7.01 11.54 -8.29
C PRO A 9 -6.51 12.98 -8.05
N PHE A 10 -5.23 13.16 -7.72
CA PHE A 10 -4.62 14.47 -7.45
C PHE A 10 -3.59 14.84 -8.50
N ARG A 11 -3.38 16.16 -8.70
CA ARG A 11 -2.33 16.67 -9.59
C ARG A 11 -0.91 16.29 -9.13
N GLU A 12 -0.70 16.26 -7.81
CA GLU A 12 0.53 15.83 -7.15
C GLU A 12 0.23 15.21 -5.78
N GLY A 13 1.12 14.35 -5.28
CA GLY A 13 1.00 13.80 -3.92
C GLY A 13 0.15 12.52 -3.80
N ASN A 14 -0.27 11.91 -4.91
CA ASN A 14 -1.06 10.66 -4.93
C ASN A 14 -0.49 9.56 -4.03
N GLY A 15 0.83 9.31 -4.10
CA GLY A 15 1.47 8.29 -3.28
C GLY A 15 1.39 8.58 -1.78
N ARG A 16 1.53 9.85 -1.35
CA ARG A 16 1.40 10.24 0.06
C ARG A 16 -0.04 10.08 0.55
N ALA A 17 -1.01 10.58 -0.21
CA ALA A 17 -2.42 10.50 0.14
C ALA A 17 -2.90 9.03 0.20
N THR A 18 -2.54 8.22 -0.80
CA THR A 18 -2.93 6.80 -0.85
C THR A 18 -2.32 6.01 0.31
N ARG A 19 -1.02 6.16 0.61
CA ARG A 19 -0.41 5.45 1.74
C ARG A 19 -1.01 5.85 3.08
N GLU A 20 -1.33 7.13 3.28
CA GLU A 20 -1.94 7.59 4.52
C GLU A 20 -3.40 7.10 4.67
N PHE A 21 -4.17 7.13 3.57
CA PHE A 21 -5.50 6.53 3.55
C PHE A 21 -5.46 5.04 3.90
N MET A 22 -4.55 4.29 3.27
CA MET A 22 -4.36 2.87 3.57
C MET A 22 -3.91 2.65 5.03
N ARG A 23 -2.99 3.47 5.56
CA ARG A 23 -2.55 3.40 6.96
C ARG A 23 -3.72 3.55 7.93
N LEU A 24 -4.61 4.52 7.70
CA LEU A 24 -5.81 4.71 8.52
C LEU A 24 -6.80 3.55 8.38
N LEU A 25 -7.01 3.05 7.15
CA LEU A 25 -7.86 1.89 6.89
C LEU A 25 -7.36 0.63 7.62
N PHE A 26 -6.07 0.34 7.53
CA PHE A 26 -5.45 -0.79 8.23
C PHE A 26 -5.57 -0.63 9.74
N LEU A 27 -5.26 0.55 10.27
CA LEU A 27 -5.38 0.83 11.70
C LEU A 27 -6.81 0.62 12.21
N ARG A 28 -7.82 1.07 11.46
CA ARG A 28 -9.23 0.86 11.78
C ARG A 28 -9.62 -0.62 11.82
N ASN A 29 -8.89 -1.48 11.12
CA ASN A 29 -9.11 -2.93 11.08
C ASN A 29 -8.15 -3.70 12.00
N GLY A 30 -7.43 -3.03 12.92
CA GLY A 30 -6.54 -3.68 13.87
C GLY A 30 -5.19 -4.09 13.30
N TYR A 31 -4.71 -3.39 12.26
CA TYR A 31 -3.40 -3.61 11.67
C TYR A 31 -2.54 -2.34 11.72
N LYS A 32 -1.25 -2.51 11.98
CA LYS A 32 -0.23 -1.47 11.74
C LYS A 32 0.51 -1.82 10.46
N VAL A 33 0.85 -0.79 9.70
CA VAL A 33 1.63 -0.94 8.47
C VAL A 33 3.00 -0.30 8.65
N ASP A 34 4.05 -1.06 8.31
CA ASP A 34 5.42 -0.58 8.21
C ASP A 34 5.86 -0.64 6.75
N TRP A 35 5.84 0.52 6.08
CA TRP A 35 6.26 0.65 4.68
C TRP A 35 7.78 0.46 4.49
N SER A 36 8.57 0.46 5.57
CA SER A 36 10.02 0.22 5.50
C SER A 36 10.40 -1.25 5.58
N ALA A 37 9.43 -2.14 5.82
CA ALA A 37 9.62 -3.59 5.86
C ALA A 37 10.05 -4.18 4.49
N VAL A 38 9.83 -3.43 3.41
CA VAL A 38 10.26 -3.79 2.05
C VAL A 38 11.05 -2.64 1.41
N PRO A 39 11.97 -2.92 0.46
CA PRO A 39 12.57 -1.89 -0.36
C PRO A 39 11.52 -1.07 -1.09
N VAL A 40 11.70 0.26 -1.13
CA VAL A 40 10.75 1.17 -1.78
C VAL A 40 10.53 0.82 -3.26
N ASP A 41 11.58 0.39 -3.96
CA ASP A 41 11.52 0.01 -5.37
C ASP A 41 10.62 -1.21 -5.59
N ASN A 42 10.60 -2.16 -4.65
CA ASN A 42 9.72 -3.33 -4.74
C ASN A 42 8.26 -2.94 -4.60
N LEU A 43 7.94 -2.04 -3.66
CA LEU A 43 6.59 -1.52 -3.49
C LEU A 43 6.13 -0.75 -4.73
N LEU A 44 7.01 0.09 -5.31
CA LEU A 44 6.70 0.85 -6.52
C LEU A 44 6.49 -0.07 -7.72
N GLN A 45 7.34 -1.08 -7.89
CA GLN A 45 7.21 -2.04 -8.99
C GLN A 45 5.91 -2.84 -8.86
N ALA A 46 5.60 -3.36 -7.66
CA ALA A 46 4.34 -4.06 -7.41
C ALA A 46 3.10 -3.18 -7.67
N MET A 47 3.18 -1.86 -7.41
CA MET A 47 2.10 -0.93 -7.76
C MET A 47 1.94 -0.74 -9.28
N VAL A 48 3.03 -0.76 -10.05
CA VAL A 48 2.97 -0.71 -11.52
C VAL A 48 2.35 -2.00 -12.07
N ASP A 49 2.81 -3.15 -11.57
CA ASP A 49 2.37 -4.46 -12.03
C ASP A 49 0.91 -4.76 -11.63
N SER A 50 0.43 -4.14 -10.53
CA SER A 50 -0.94 -4.26 -10.05
C SER A 50 -2.05 -3.80 -11.01
N ILE A 51 -1.68 -3.15 -12.11
CA ILE A 51 -2.60 -2.84 -13.21
C ILE A 51 -3.07 -4.14 -13.91
N TYR A 52 -2.21 -5.16 -13.95
CA TYR A 52 -2.50 -6.44 -14.62
C TYR A 52 -2.78 -7.56 -13.63
N GLU A 53 -2.01 -7.66 -12.54
CA GLU A 53 -2.18 -8.67 -11.50
C GLU A 53 -1.83 -8.16 -10.10
N THR A 54 -2.64 -8.48 -9.09
CA THR A 54 -2.44 -7.95 -7.73
C THR A 54 -1.58 -8.82 -6.82
N ALA A 55 -1.23 -10.05 -7.23
CA ALA A 55 -0.56 -11.03 -6.38
C ALA A 55 0.73 -10.48 -5.75
N GLN A 56 1.62 -9.86 -6.53
CA GLN A 56 2.85 -9.27 -6.00
C GLN A 56 2.60 -8.11 -5.03
N LEU A 57 1.56 -7.31 -5.28
CA LEU A 57 1.19 -6.21 -4.39
C LEU A 57 0.61 -6.75 -3.08
N GLU A 58 -0.14 -7.86 -3.13
CA GLU A 58 -0.63 -8.57 -1.94
C GLU A 58 0.54 -9.10 -1.11
N ASP A 59 1.50 -9.80 -1.72
CA ASP A 59 2.70 -10.30 -1.05
C ASP A 59 3.51 -9.17 -0.39
N VAL A 60 3.67 -8.04 -1.10
CA VAL A 60 4.35 -6.86 -0.55
C VAL A 60 3.59 -6.31 0.66
N LEU A 61 2.26 -6.23 0.59
CA LEU A 61 1.44 -5.73 1.69
C LEU A 61 1.47 -6.67 2.90
N ASP A 62 1.46 -7.99 2.69
CA ASP A 62 1.57 -8.97 3.76
C ASP A 62 2.88 -8.84 4.54
N ASN A 63 3.98 -8.56 3.85
CA ASN A 63 5.27 -8.26 4.50
C ASN A 63 5.26 -6.92 5.27
N CYS A 64 4.42 -5.97 4.85
CA CYS A 64 4.32 -4.65 5.51
C CYS A 64 3.33 -4.63 6.69
N LEU A 65 2.41 -5.60 6.78
CA LEU A 65 1.30 -5.58 7.73
C LEU A 65 1.60 -6.41 8.98
N GLN A 66 1.31 -5.82 10.14
CA GLN A 66 1.38 -6.49 11.43
C GLN A 66 0.04 -6.30 12.16
N LYS A 67 -0.42 -7.32 12.90
CA LYS A 67 -1.55 -7.12 13.81
C LYS A 67 -1.17 -6.05 14.84
N ALA A 68 -2.06 -5.09 15.05
CA ALA A 68 -1.93 -4.17 16.15
C ALA A 68 -2.23 -4.93 17.44
N ASP A 69 -1.30 -4.89 18.41
CA ASP A 69 -1.59 -5.31 19.78
C ASP A 69 -2.77 -4.48 20.33
N GLU A 70 -3.65 -5.12 21.10
CA GLU A 70 -4.83 -4.50 21.75
C GLU A 70 -4.48 -3.28 22.60
#